data_AF-A0A562M727-F1
#
_entry.id   AF-A0A562M727-F1
#
_cell.length_a   1.000
_cell.length_b   1.000
_cell.length_c   1.000
_cell.angle_alpha   90.00
_cell.angle_beta   90.00
_cell.angle_gamma   90.00
#
_symmetry.space_group_name_H-M   'P 1'
#
loop_
_entity.id
_entity.type
_entity.pdbx_description
1 polymer ?
#
loop_
_entity_poly.entity_id
_entity_poly.type
_entity_poly.pdbx_seq_one_letter_code
_entity_poly.pdbx_strand_id
1 'polypeptide(L)'
;MIQKDYQFYKGLQKPLIYRGFKGKFIYYGVGSIMGGMLCGGMIGAFTNMIFGCLSILVFMSAGMVYTISKQKKGLYDKTNHRGIFIHPSKSLFRNEKADETLI
;
A
#
# COMPACT_ATOMS: atom_id res chain seq x y z
N MET A 1 -29.43 24.74 22.21
CA MET A 1 -29.29 24.13 20.87
C MET A 1 -28.14 23.14 20.91
N ILE A 2 -28.43 21.83 20.88
CA ILE A 2 -27.40 20.79 20.94
C ILE A 2 -26.88 20.58 19.51
N GLN A 3 -25.74 21.19 19.19
CA GLN A 3 -25.05 20.97 17.91
C GLN A 3 -24.41 19.58 17.96
N LYS A 4 -24.90 18.66 17.11
CA LYS A 4 -24.24 17.37 16.91
C LYS A 4 -22.99 17.61 16.08
N ASP A 5 -21.83 17.59 16.73
CA ASP A 5 -20.54 17.56 16.05
C ASP A 5 -20.41 16.24 15.28
N TYR A 6 -20.62 16.30 13.97
CA TYR A 6 -20.28 15.20 13.08
C TYR A 6 -18.76 15.15 12.98
N GLN A 7 -18.15 14.03 13.35
CA GLN A 7 -16.73 13.81 13.13
C GLN A 7 -16.46 13.80 11.62
N PHE A 8 -16.07 14.96 11.09
CA PHE A 8 -15.63 15.08 9.72
C PHE A 8 -14.34 14.30 9.56
N TYR A 9 -14.34 13.34 8.62
CA TYR A 9 -13.14 12.62 8.26
C TYR A 9 -12.12 13.61 7.68
N LYS A 10 -10.99 13.81 8.35
CA LYS A 10 -9.97 14.81 7.99
C LYS A 10 -9.15 14.44 6.73
N GLY A 11 -9.56 13.43 5.99
CA GLY A 11 -8.80 12.86 4.88
C GLY A 11 -7.64 11.99 5.36
N LEU A 12 -7.22 11.04 4.53
CA LEU A 12 -6.07 10.20 4.84
C LEU A 12 -4.77 11.02 4.68
N GLN A 13 -3.86 10.92 5.66
CA GLN A 13 -2.55 11.59 5.58
C GLN A 13 -1.80 11.15 4.32
N LYS A 14 -1.21 12.12 3.60
CA LYS A 14 -0.44 11.83 2.38
C LYS A 14 0.80 11.02 2.76
N PRO A 15 1.04 9.85 2.15
CA PRO A 15 2.23 9.06 2.43
C PRO A 15 3.49 9.75 1.91
N LEU A 16 4.64 9.46 2.51
CA LEU A 16 5.94 9.97 2.05
C LEU A 16 6.20 9.54 0.60
N ILE A 17 6.55 10.48 -0.26
CA ILE A 17 6.91 10.22 -1.67
C ILE A 17 8.34 10.68 -1.87
N TYR A 18 9.22 9.77 -2.28
CA TYR A 18 10.61 10.08 -2.59
C TYR A 18 10.96 9.57 -3.99
N ARG A 19 11.34 10.49 -4.88
CA ARG A 19 11.75 10.19 -6.28
C ARG A 19 10.80 9.23 -7.01
N GLY A 20 9.49 9.38 -6.80
CA GLY A 20 8.45 8.55 -7.43
C GLY A 20 8.05 7.28 -6.67
N PHE A 21 8.80 6.87 -5.64
CA PHE A 21 8.44 5.75 -4.77
C PHE A 21 7.64 6.23 -3.56
N LYS A 22 6.60 5.48 -3.18
CA LYS A 22 5.68 5.83 -2.10
C LYS A 22 5.91 4.94 -0.87
N GLY A 23 6.13 5.55 0.30
CA GLY A 23 6.19 4.91 1.60
C GLY A 23 7.05 3.64 1.62
N LYS A 24 6.42 2.49 1.91
CA LYS A 24 7.06 1.16 2.05
C LYS A 24 7.90 0.74 0.85
N PHE A 25 7.59 1.19 -0.36
CA PHE A 25 8.33 0.84 -1.57
C PHE A 25 9.75 1.40 -1.61
N ILE A 26 10.02 2.50 -0.88
CA ILE A 26 11.37 3.05 -0.74
C ILE A 26 12.27 2.03 -0.03
N TYR A 27 11.76 1.35 1.01
CA TYR A 27 12.50 0.32 1.73
C TYR A 27 12.81 -0.89 0.84
N TYR A 28 11.86 -1.33 0.02
CA TYR A 28 12.10 -2.42 -0.94
C TYR A 28 13.17 -2.06 -1.98
N GLY A 29 13.18 -0.81 -2.46
CA GLY A 29 14.23 -0.33 -3.37
C GLY A 29 15.62 -0.37 -2.73
N VAL A 30 15.78 0.21 -1.53
CA VAL A 30 17.06 0.16 -0.79
C VAL A 30 17.47 -1.29 -0.48
N GLY A 31 16.50 -2.11 -0.07
CA GLY A 31 16.71 -3.54 0.19
C GLY A 31 17.21 -4.30 -1.03
N SER A 32 16.71 -4.01 -2.23
CA SER A 32 17.20 -4.64 -3.47
C SER A 32 18.65 -4.28 -3.81
N ILE A 33 19.08 -3.05 -3.50
CA ILE A 33 20.46 -2.61 -3.75
C ILE A 33 21.41 -3.32 -2.78
N MET A 34 21.10 -3.29 -1.48
CA MET A 34 21.90 -3.96 -0.46
C MET A 34 21.92 -5.48 -0.66
N GLY A 35 20.77 -6.08 -0.96
CA GLY A 35 20.66 -7.51 -1.26
C GLY A 35 21.44 -7.91 -2.51
N GLY A 36 21.36 -7.11 -3.58
CA GLY A 36 22.13 -7.35 -4.80
C GLY A 36 23.64 -7.31 -4.57
N MET A 37 24.11 -6.33 -3.78
CA MET A 37 25.53 -6.22 -3.42
C MET A 37 26.03 -7.42 -2.60
N LEU A 38 25.26 -7.86 -1.60
CA LEU A 38 25.57 -9.04 -0.79
C LEU A 38 25.57 -10.33 -1.62
N CYS A 39 24.49 -10.60 -2.36
CA CYS A 39 24.36 -11.79 -3.20
C CYS A 39 25.46 -11.84 -4.27
N GLY A 40 25.70 -10.74 -4.95
CA GLY A 40 26.73 -10.66 -5.98
C GLY A 40 28.15 -10.80 -5.43
N GLY A 41 28.42 -10.25 -4.25
CA GLY A 41 29.69 -10.45 -3.53
C GLY A 41 29.93 -11.91 -3.16
N MET A 42 28.92 -12.60 -2.63
CA MET A 42 29.00 -14.03 -2.33
C MET A 42 29.24 -14.86 -3.61
N ILE A 43 28.48 -14.63 -4.67
CA ILE A 43 28.61 -15.36 -5.94
C ILE A 43 29.98 -15.11 -6.58
N GLY A 44 30.47 -13.86 -6.51
CA GLY A 44 31.79 -13.49 -6.97
C GLY A 44 32.90 -14.23 -6.22
N ALA A 45 32.74 -14.42 -4.91
CA ALA A 45 33.72 -15.12 -4.08
C ALA A 45 33.76 -16.64 -4.33
N PHE A 46 32.62 -17.28 -4.60
CA PHE A 46 32.56 -18.74 -4.82
C PHE A 46 32.90 -19.17 -6.24
N THR A 47 32.59 -18.36 -7.25
CA THR A 47 32.73 -18.75 -8.66
C THR A 47 33.79 -17.91 -9.38
N ASN A 48 33.45 -16.67 -9.70
CA ASN A 48 34.31 -15.73 -10.42
C ASN A 48 33.70 -14.32 -10.33
N MET A 49 34.56 -13.30 -10.31
CA MET A 49 34.17 -11.90 -10.17
C MET A 49 33.24 -11.42 -11.30
N ILE A 50 33.39 -11.93 -12.52
CA ILE A 50 32.53 -11.59 -13.66
C ILE A 50 31.07 -12.03 -13.41
N PHE A 51 30.87 -13.24 -12.89
CA PHE A 51 29.53 -13.73 -12.53
C PHE A 51 28.96 -12.98 -11.31
N GLY A 52 29.82 -12.58 -10.37
CA GLY A 52 29.44 -11.69 -9.27
C GLY A 52 28.89 -10.36 -9.78
N CYS A 53 29.62 -9.67 -10.66
CA CYS A 53 29.17 -8.41 -11.28
C CYS A 53 27.87 -8.57 -12.05
N LEU A 54 27.72 -9.64 -12.85
CA LEU A 54 26.49 -9.91 -13.59
C LEU A 54 25.31 -10.14 -12.64
N SER A 55 25.54 -10.87 -11.55
CA SER A 55 24.51 -11.13 -10.54
C SER A 55 24.00 -9.85 -9.90
N ILE A 56 24.87 -8.88 -9.57
CA ILE A 56 24.46 -7.57 -9.01
C ILE A 56 23.50 -6.86 -9.97
N LEU A 57 23.84 -6.81 -11.26
CA LEU A 57 23.01 -6.16 -12.29
C LEU A 57 21.63 -6.82 -12.41
N VAL A 58 21.59 -8.16 -12.40
CA VAL A 58 20.34 -8.92 -12.44
C VAL A 58 19.51 -8.67 -11.19
N PHE A 59 20.11 -8.69 -10.00
CA PHE A 59 19.39 -8.48 -8.75
C PHE A 59 18.82 -7.07 -8.64
N MET A 60 19.60 -6.05 -9.02
CA MET A 60 19.15 -4.66 -9.00
C MET A 60 18.01 -4.43 -10.00
N SER A 61 18.15 -4.92 -11.23
CA SER A 61 17.09 -4.78 -12.25
C SER A 61 15.82 -5.53 -11.86
N ALA A 62 15.93 -6.79 -11.40
CA ALA A 62 14.80 -7.58 -10.92
C ALA A 62 14.11 -6.93 -9.71
N GLY A 63 14.89 -6.46 -8.73
CA GLY A 63 14.37 -5.76 -7.55
C GLY A 63 13.64 -4.46 -7.89
N MET A 64 14.14 -3.72 -8.88
CA MET A 64 13.48 -2.50 -9.37
C MET A 64 12.16 -2.81 -10.07
N VAL A 65 12.15 -3.78 -10.99
CA VAL A 65 10.94 -4.23 -11.70
C VAL A 65 9.89 -4.77 -10.71
N TYR A 66 10.32 -5.54 -9.70
CA TYR A 66 9.45 -6.05 -8.65
C TYR A 66 8.79 -4.91 -7.86
N THR A 67 9.58 -3.94 -7.43
CA THR A 67 9.10 -2.80 -6.63
C THR A 67 8.08 -1.97 -7.41
N ILE A 68 8.36 -1.65 -8.69
CA ILE A 68 7.44 -0.91 -9.55
C ILE A 68 6.14 -1.69 -9.75
N SER A 69 6.24 -3.00 -10.02
CA SER A 69 5.08 -3.87 -10.23
C SER A 69 4.20 -3.97 -8.98
N LYS A 70 4.80 -4.01 -7.79
CA LYS A 70 4.06 -3.98 -6.52
C LYS A 70 3.46 -2.60 -6.25
N GLN A 71 4.15 -1.53 -6.59
CA GLN A 71 3.63 -0.17 -6.43
C GLN A 71 2.38 0.10 -7.28
N LYS A 72 2.27 -0.53 -8.46
CA LYS A 72 1.05 -0.48 -9.30
C LYS A 72 -0.20 -1.05 -8.61
N LYS A 73 -0.04 -1.97 -7.65
CA LYS A 73 -1.16 -2.60 -6.92
C LYS A 73 -1.70 -1.72 -5.78
N GLY A 74 -1.07 -0.59 -5.49
CA GLY A 74 -1.43 0.32 -4.41
C GLY A 74 -0.52 0.18 -3.18
N LEU A 75 -0.61 1.17 -2.29
CA LEU A 75 0.25 1.24 -1.09
C LEU A 75 -0.26 0.39 0.07
N TYR A 76 -1.59 0.23 0.16
CA TYR A 76 -2.26 -0.55 1.18
C TYR A 76 -2.91 -1.75 0.53
N ASP A 77 -2.74 -2.91 1.15
CA ASP A 77 -3.49 -4.09 0.76
C ASP A 77 -4.95 -3.89 1.20
N LYS A 78 -5.88 -3.88 0.24
CA LYS A 78 -7.30 -3.73 0.52
C LYS A 78 -7.90 -5.12 0.62
N THR A 79 -8.39 -5.48 1.80
CA THR A 79 -9.19 -6.69 1.96
C THR A 79 -10.49 -6.52 1.18
N ASN A 80 -10.62 -7.26 0.08
CA ASN A 80 -11.81 -7.24 -0.74
C ASN A 80 -12.78 -8.28 -0.20
N HIS A 81 -13.80 -7.84 0.54
CA HIS A 81 -14.90 -8.70 0.93
C HIS A 81 -15.87 -8.83 -0.25
N ARG A 82 -16.06 -10.05 -0.76
CA ARG A 82 -17.10 -10.34 -1.76
C ARG A 82 -18.43 -10.55 -1.05
N GLY A 83 -19.33 -9.58 -1.15
CA GLY A 83 -20.66 -9.63 -0.56
C GLY A 83 -21.50 -8.40 -0.92
N ILE A 84 -22.81 -8.52 -0.75
CA ILE A 84 -23.75 -7.41 -0.93
C ILE A 84 -23.78 -6.62 0.38
N PHE A 85 -23.29 -5.39 0.37
CA PHE A 85 -23.36 -4.48 1.52
C PHE A 85 -24.63 -3.63 1.42
N ILE A 86 -25.63 -3.95 2.25
CA ILE A 86 -26.83 -3.12 2.39
C ILE A 86 -26.53 -2.08 3.47
N HIS A 87 -26.35 -0.82 3.08
CA HIS A 87 -26.26 0.29 4.03
C HIS A 87 -27.68 0.79 4.34
N PRO A 88 -28.22 0.56 5.55
CA PRO A 88 -29.53 1.08 5.92
C PRO A 88 -29.47 2.61 5.93
N SER A 89 -30.32 3.26 5.11
CA SER A 89 -30.44 4.71 5.16
C SER A 89 -31.24 5.08 6.42
N LYS A 90 -30.64 5.83 7.33
CA LYS A 90 -31.32 6.33 8.54
C LYS A 90 -32.48 7.28 8.23
N SER A 91 -32.57 7.80 7.00
CA SER A 91 -33.65 8.72 6.60
C SER A 91 -35.01 8.03 6.46
N LEU A 92 -35.05 6.72 6.19
CA LEU A 92 -36.29 5.96 6.08
C LEU A 92 -36.88 5.66 7.48
N PHE A 93 -36.05 5.21 8.43
CA PHE A 93 -36.45 4.99 9.82
C PHE A 93 -36.79 6.26 10.60
N ARG A 94 -36.36 7.44 10.11
CA ARG A 94 -36.74 8.74 10.68
C ARG A 94 -38.22 9.04 10.44
N ASN A 95 -38.76 8.66 9.29
CA ASN A 95 -40.16 8.93 8.95
C ASN A 95 -41.11 7.97 9.67
N GLU A 96 -40.73 6.70 9.80
CA GLU A 96 -41.54 5.70 10.51
C GLU A 96 -41.73 6.03 12.00
N LYS A 97 -40.67 6.49 12.68
CA LYS A 97 -40.77 6.95 14.08
C LYS A 97 -41.51 8.27 14.26
N ALA A 98 -41.63 9.10 13.23
CA ALA A 98 -42.37 10.35 13.31
C ALA A 98 -43.88 10.12 13.19
N ASP A 99 -44.29 9.10 12.44
CA ASP A 99 -45.68 8.66 12.28
C ASP A 99 -46.21 7.98 13.56
N GLU A 100 -45.41 7.09 14.17
CA GLU A 100 -45.77 6.41 15.43
C GLU A 100 -45.93 7.35 16.64
N THR A 101 -45.33 8.56 16.59
CA THR A 101 -45.49 9.59 17.63
C THR A 101 -46.68 10.54 17.41
N LEU A 102 -47.41 10.40 16.31
CA LEU A 102 -48.58 11.21 15.97
C LEU A 102 -49.93 10.48 16.21
N ILE A 103 -49.88 9.28 16.80
CA ILE A 103 -51.04 8.52 17.31
C ILE A 103 -51.08 8.60 18.84
#